data_AF-A0A7F8QB65-F1
#
_entry.id   AF-A0A7F8QB65-F1
#
_cell.length_a   1.000
_cell.length_b   1.000
_cell.length_c   1.000
_cell.angle_alpha   90.00
_cell.angle_beta   90.00
_cell.angle_gamma   90.00
#
_symmetry.space_group_name_H-M   'P 1'
#
loop_
_entity.id
_entity.type
_entity.pdbx_description
1 polymer ?
#
loop_
_entity_poly.entity_id
_entity_poly.type
_entity_poly.pdbx_seq_one_letter_code
_entity_poly.pdbx_strand_id
1 'polypeptide(L)'
;MYSKKGAAWVSETGKKEVSKQTVAYSPRSKLGTLLPEFPNVKDLNLPASLPEEKVSTFIMMYRTHCQRILDTVIRANFDEVQSFLLHFWQGMPPHMLPVLGSSTVVNIVGVCDSILYKAISGVLMPTVLQALPDRWACFFS
;
A
#
# COMPACT_ATOMS: atom_id res chain seq x y z
N MET A 1 27.47 19.25 -59.64
CA MET A 1 28.87 19.66 -59.44
C MET A 1 28.91 21.09 -58.89
N TYR A 2 29.81 21.36 -57.93
CA TYR A 2 30.17 22.63 -57.26
C TYR A 2 29.07 23.28 -56.36
N SER A 3 29.13 23.31 -55.02
CA SER A 3 30.14 23.74 -54.00
C SER A 3 29.95 25.19 -53.53
N LYS A 4 29.63 25.39 -52.24
CA LYS A 4 30.30 26.40 -51.40
C LYS A 4 30.07 26.19 -49.90
N LYS A 5 31.19 26.12 -49.17
CA LYS A 5 31.37 26.13 -47.71
C LYS A 5 31.11 27.53 -47.12
N GLY A 6 30.76 27.56 -45.83
CA GLY A 6 30.91 28.71 -44.95
C GLY A 6 30.75 28.30 -43.48
N ALA A 7 31.88 28.23 -42.75
CA ALA A 7 31.96 28.15 -41.29
C ALA A 7 31.83 29.60 -40.71
N ALA A 8 31.66 29.92 -39.43
CA ALA A 8 31.87 29.27 -38.14
C ALA A 8 31.27 30.19 -37.02
N TRP A 9 31.37 29.71 -35.77
CA TRP A 9 31.52 30.44 -34.49
C TRP A 9 30.39 30.37 -33.44
N VAL A 10 30.66 29.51 -32.44
CA VAL A 10 30.67 29.69 -30.98
C VAL A 10 29.46 30.29 -30.26
N SER A 11 28.92 29.52 -29.32
CA SER A 11 28.52 30.01 -27.99
C SER A 11 28.49 28.84 -26.99
N GLU A 12 29.38 28.89 -26.02
CA GLU A 12 29.38 28.07 -24.82
C GLU A 12 28.37 28.66 -23.83
N THR A 13 27.40 27.88 -23.36
CA THR A 13 26.72 28.15 -22.08
C THR A 13 26.22 26.83 -21.50
N GLY A 14 26.84 26.41 -20.41
CA GLY A 14 26.28 25.38 -19.56
C GLY A 14 24.94 25.83 -18.96
N LYS A 15 23.99 24.89 -18.89
CA LYS A 15 22.94 24.90 -17.88
C LYS A 15 22.61 23.46 -17.52
N LYS A 16 22.95 23.13 -16.26
CA LYS A 16 22.42 21.99 -15.53
C LYS A 16 20.90 22.14 -15.49
N GLU A 17 20.19 21.41 -16.33
CA GLU A 17 18.76 21.19 -16.16
C GLU A 17 18.59 20.00 -15.22
N VAL A 18 18.37 20.31 -13.94
CA VAL A 18 17.75 19.39 -12.99
C VAL A 18 16.29 19.25 -13.45
N SER A 19 16.07 18.39 -14.43
CA SER A 19 14.73 17.96 -14.79
C SER A 19 14.20 17.13 -13.64
N LYS A 20 13.34 17.77 -12.84
CA LYS A 20 12.40 17.16 -11.92
C LYS A 20 12.00 15.79 -12.46
N GLN A 21 12.42 14.73 -11.78
CA GLN A 21 11.75 13.44 -11.86
C GLN A 21 10.33 13.67 -11.35
N THR A 22 9.45 14.11 -12.24
CA THR A 22 8.04 13.79 -12.17
C THR A 22 8.00 12.27 -12.19
N VAL A 23 7.91 11.69 -10.99
CA VAL A 23 7.50 10.30 -10.81
C VAL A 23 6.09 10.25 -11.40
N ALA A 24 6.03 9.93 -12.69
CA ALA A 24 4.81 9.61 -13.36
C ALA A 24 4.27 8.39 -12.64
N TYR A 25 3.30 8.59 -11.76
CA TYR A 25 2.43 7.53 -11.32
C TYR A 25 1.69 7.07 -12.57
N SER A 26 2.23 6.04 -13.22
CA SER A 26 1.61 5.38 -14.35
C SER A 26 0.16 5.04 -13.98
N PRO A 27 -0.84 5.68 -14.60
CA PRO A 27 -2.21 5.27 -14.41
C PRO A 27 -2.31 3.91 -15.08
N ARG A 28 -2.47 2.86 -14.27
CA ARG A 28 -2.78 1.49 -14.70
C ARG A 28 -1.57 0.67 -15.15
N SER A 29 -0.78 0.21 -14.18
CA SER A 29 -0.10 -1.08 -14.26
C SER A 29 0.10 -1.64 -12.86
N LYS A 30 -0.41 -2.86 -12.60
CA LYS A 30 -0.36 -3.65 -11.35
C LYS A 30 -1.51 -3.40 -10.35
N LEU A 31 -2.61 -4.13 -10.55
CA LEU A 31 -3.61 -4.43 -9.51
C LEU A 31 -3.05 -5.43 -8.47
N GLY A 32 -1.83 -5.20 -8.03
CA GLY A 32 -1.08 -6.10 -7.16
C GLY A 32 0.26 -5.46 -6.79
N THR A 33 0.52 -5.03 -5.57
CA THR A 33 -0.25 -5.06 -4.33
C THR A 33 0.17 -3.81 -3.56
N LEU A 34 -0.71 -2.81 -3.41
CA LEU A 34 -0.41 -1.65 -2.55
C LEU A 34 -0.23 -2.06 -1.09
N LEU A 35 -0.78 -3.21 -0.72
CA LEU A 35 -0.57 -3.84 0.57
C LEU A 35 0.76 -4.64 0.55
N PRO A 36 1.68 -4.37 1.49
CA PRO A 36 2.88 -5.19 1.68
C PRO A 36 2.56 -6.67 1.97
N GLU A 37 3.59 -7.52 1.92
CA GLU A 37 3.45 -8.92 2.30
C GLU A 37 3.13 -9.09 3.79
N PHE A 38 2.27 -10.05 4.08
CA PHE A 38 1.91 -10.44 5.44
C PHE A 38 2.89 -11.49 5.96
N PRO A 39 3.06 -11.63 7.29
CA PRO A 39 3.96 -12.61 7.86
C PRO A 39 3.64 -14.02 7.34
N ASN A 40 4.65 -14.79 6.96
CA ASN A 40 4.47 -16.19 6.59
C ASN A 40 4.36 -17.04 7.86
N VAL A 41 3.49 -18.04 7.84
CA VAL A 41 3.32 -18.98 8.95
C VAL A 41 4.64 -19.67 9.35
N LYS A 42 5.53 -19.92 8.39
CA LYS A 42 6.83 -20.57 8.59
C LYS A 42 7.82 -19.72 9.36
N ASP A 43 7.64 -18.41 9.34
CA ASP A 43 8.49 -17.45 10.05
C ASP A 43 7.97 -17.18 11.48
N LEU A 44 6.85 -17.80 11.86
CA LEU A 44 6.20 -17.63 13.15
C LEU A 44 6.49 -18.82 14.07
N ASN A 45 6.79 -18.52 15.33
CA ASN A 45 6.88 -19.52 16.38
C ASN A 45 5.46 -19.91 16.84
N LEU A 46 4.88 -20.91 16.18
CA LEU A 46 3.56 -21.43 16.54
C LEU A 46 3.64 -22.41 17.72
N PRO A 47 2.71 -22.35 18.69
CA PRO A 47 2.59 -23.38 19.70
C PRO A 47 2.09 -24.69 19.07
N ALA A 48 2.54 -25.84 19.59
CA ALA A 48 2.19 -27.16 19.05
C ALA A 48 0.68 -27.47 19.04
N SER A 49 -0.11 -26.73 19.82
CA SER A 49 -1.57 -26.83 19.85
C SER A 49 -2.28 -26.15 18.67
N LEU A 50 -1.57 -25.34 17.88
CA LEU A 50 -2.14 -24.61 16.74
C LEU A 50 -1.78 -25.29 15.41
N PRO A 51 -2.79 -25.71 14.61
CA PRO A 51 -2.53 -26.26 13.29
C PRO A 51 -2.00 -25.18 12.34
N GLU A 52 -0.77 -25.38 11.85
CA GLU A 52 -0.09 -24.46 10.91
C GLU A 52 -0.94 -24.18 9.67
N GLU A 53 -1.56 -25.21 9.09
CA GLU A 53 -2.42 -25.08 7.90
C GLU A 53 -3.58 -24.10 8.12
N LYS A 54 -4.22 -24.15 9.30
CA LYS A 54 -5.31 -23.25 9.63
C LYS A 54 -4.81 -21.82 9.84
N VAL A 55 -3.65 -21.64 10.47
CA VAL A 55 -3.05 -20.31 10.63
C VAL A 55 -2.67 -19.72 9.27
N SER A 56 -2.04 -20.51 8.40
CA SER A 56 -1.72 -20.11 7.02
C SER A 56 -2.96 -19.71 6.23
N THR A 57 -4.02 -20.53 6.31
CA THR A 57 -5.31 -20.24 5.67
C THR A 57 -5.90 -18.95 6.20
N PHE A 58 -5.87 -18.74 7.52
CA PHE A 58 -6.34 -17.50 8.13
C PHE A 58 -5.57 -16.28 7.65
N ILE A 59 -4.22 -16.34 7.61
CA ILE A 59 -3.38 -15.24 7.11
C ILE A 59 -3.76 -14.89 5.67
N MET A 60 -3.98 -15.88 4.81
CA MET A 60 -4.39 -15.65 3.42
C MET A 60 -5.77 -14.98 3.32
N MET A 61 -6.74 -15.43 4.13
CA MET A 61 -8.07 -14.81 4.22
C MET A 61 -7.96 -13.36 4.71
N TYR A 62 -7.21 -13.13 5.79
CA TYR A 62 -7.04 -11.82 6.40
C TYR A 62 -6.33 -10.84 5.46
N ARG A 63 -5.34 -11.31 4.69
CA ARG A 63 -4.67 -10.52 3.65
C ARG A 63 -5.64 -10.06 2.57
N THR A 64 -6.50 -10.96 2.10
CA THR A 64 -7.51 -10.63 1.09
C THR A 64 -8.49 -9.59 1.64
N HIS A 65 -8.92 -9.73 2.89
CA HIS A 65 -9.77 -8.76 3.58
C HIS A 65 -9.12 -7.38 3.70
N CYS A 66 -7.86 -7.32 4.16
CA CYS A 66 -7.11 -6.07 4.27
C CYS A 66 -6.94 -5.36 2.92
N GLN A 67 -6.70 -6.12 1.85
CA GLN A 67 -6.63 -5.55 0.50
C GLN A 67 -7.97 -4.92 0.09
N ARG A 68 -9.11 -5.57 0.38
CA ARG A 68 -10.43 -5.00 0.12
C ARG A 68 -10.68 -3.71 0.90
N ILE A 69 -10.28 -3.66 2.17
CA ILE A 69 -10.36 -2.43 2.97
C ILE A 69 -9.53 -1.31 2.32
N LEU A 70 -8.27 -1.59 2.00
CA LEU A 70 -7.39 -0.61 1.35
C LEU A 70 -7.98 -0.09 0.03
N ASP A 71 -8.48 -0.99 -0.82
CA ASP A 71 -9.11 -0.63 -2.10
C ASP A 71 -10.31 0.29 -1.88
N THR A 72 -11.11 0.05 -0.84
CA THR A 72 -12.29 0.86 -0.50
C THR A 72 -11.90 2.23 0.05
N VAL A 73 -10.85 2.30 0.87
CA VAL A 73 -10.29 3.56 1.36
C VAL A 73 -9.71 4.40 0.21
N ILE A 74 -9.03 3.78 -0.75
CA ILE A 74 -8.54 4.47 -1.97
C ILE A 74 -9.71 5.09 -2.77
N ARG A 75 -10.87 4.43 -2.79
CA ARG A 75 -12.10 4.96 -3.42
C ARG A 75 -12.81 6.02 -2.57
N ALA A 76 -12.28 6.35 -1.39
CA ALA A 76 -12.89 7.25 -0.40
C ALA A 76 -14.33 6.87 0.02
N ASN A 77 -14.68 5.58 -0.08
CA ASN A 77 -16.01 5.09 0.30
C ASN A 77 -15.99 4.51 1.72
N PHE A 78 -15.96 5.38 2.73
CA PHE A 78 -15.80 4.97 4.11
C PHE A 78 -17.01 4.23 4.69
N ASP A 79 -18.21 4.46 4.15
CA ASP A 79 -19.44 3.79 4.58
C ASP A 79 -19.38 2.27 4.37
N GLU A 80 -18.69 1.82 3.31
CA GLU A 80 -18.50 0.40 3.02
C GLU A 80 -17.46 -0.29 3.93
N VAL A 81 -16.51 0.47 4.51
CA VAL A 81 -15.43 -0.11 5.33
C VAL A 81 -16.01 -0.83 6.56
N GLN A 82 -16.99 -0.22 7.22
CA GLN A 82 -17.66 -0.83 8.37
C GLN A 82 -18.36 -2.14 7.98
N SER A 83 -19.03 -2.16 6.83
CA SER A 83 -19.70 -3.34 6.29
C SER A 83 -18.72 -4.47 6.00
N PHE A 84 -17.56 -4.17 5.38
CA PHE A 84 -16.53 -5.17 5.13
C PHE A 84 -15.94 -5.76 6.40
N LEU A 85 -15.65 -4.91 7.40
CA LEU A 85 -15.16 -5.38 8.70
C LEU A 85 -16.16 -6.32 9.36
N LEU A 86 -17.44 -5.91 9.45
CA LEU A 86 -18.48 -6.72 10.07
C LEU A 86 -18.68 -8.06 9.35
N HIS A 87 -18.83 -8.03 8.02
CA HIS A 87 -19.07 -9.23 7.23
C HIS A 87 -17.90 -10.21 7.25
N PHE A 88 -16.66 -9.73 7.33
CA PHE A 88 -15.50 -10.60 7.44
C PHE A 88 -15.56 -11.41 8.75
N TRP A 89 -15.76 -10.73 9.88
CA TRP A 89 -15.78 -11.39 11.18
C TRP A 89 -17.00 -12.29 11.38
N GLN A 90 -18.18 -11.87 10.90
CA GLN A 90 -19.41 -12.69 10.95
C GLN A 90 -19.39 -13.86 9.95
N GLY A 91 -18.72 -13.68 8.81
CA GLY A 91 -18.58 -14.69 7.77
C GLY A 91 -17.46 -15.71 8.02
N MET A 92 -16.82 -15.68 9.20
CA MET A 92 -15.73 -16.58 9.51
C MET A 92 -16.20 -18.05 9.50
N PRO A 93 -15.55 -18.94 8.73
CA PRO A 93 -15.94 -20.34 8.67
C PRO A 93 -15.88 -21.01 10.06
N PRO A 94 -16.88 -21.85 10.42
CA PRO A 94 -16.95 -22.45 11.76
C PRO A 94 -15.69 -23.23 12.17
N HIS A 95 -15.01 -23.86 11.22
CA HIS A 95 -13.79 -24.64 11.45
C HIS A 95 -12.54 -23.78 11.71
N MET A 96 -12.61 -22.47 11.44
CA MET A 96 -11.56 -21.48 11.69
C MET A 96 -11.71 -20.79 13.06
N LEU A 97 -12.93 -20.71 13.60
CA LEU A 97 -13.22 -20.06 14.87
C LEU A 97 -12.33 -20.52 16.04
N PRO A 98 -12.00 -21.83 16.21
CA PRO A 98 -11.15 -22.28 17.31
C PRO A 98 -9.73 -21.69 17.29
N VAL A 99 -9.25 -21.28 16.11
CA VAL A 99 -7.89 -20.73 15.93
C VAL A 99 -7.84 -19.25 16.31
N LEU A 100 -8.95 -18.52 16.14
CA LEU A 100 -9.04 -17.08 16.42
C LEU A 100 -8.87 -16.75 17.91
N GLY A 101 -9.19 -17.68 18.81
CA GLY A 101 -9.05 -17.49 20.26
C GLY A 101 -7.62 -17.57 20.78
N SER A 102 -6.64 -17.92 19.93
CA SER A 102 -5.24 -18.01 20.33
C SER A 102 -4.56 -16.65 20.36
N SER A 103 -3.77 -16.40 21.42
CA SER A 103 -2.94 -15.18 21.53
C SER A 103 -1.99 -15.00 20.34
N THR A 104 -1.50 -16.11 19.76
CA THR A 104 -0.66 -16.07 18.56
C THR A 104 -1.39 -15.46 17.38
N VAL A 105 -2.65 -15.84 17.16
CA VAL A 105 -3.46 -15.37 16.03
C VAL A 105 -3.90 -13.93 16.23
N VAL A 106 -4.23 -13.54 17.46
CA VAL A 106 -4.48 -12.13 17.81
C VAL A 106 -3.26 -11.26 17.53
N ASN A 107 -2.04 -11.73 17.88
CA ASN A 107 -0.81 -11.02 17.58
C ASN A 107 -0.57 -10.89 16.06
N ILE A 108 -0.85 -11.95 15.30
CA ILE A 108 -0.79 -11.92 13.82
C ILE A 108 -1.74 -10.86 13.28
N VAL A 109 -2.98 -10.82 13.76
CA VAL A 109 -3.97 -9.78 13.37
C VAL A 109 -3.41 -8.38 13.64
N GLY A 110 -2.85 -8.13 14.82
CA GLY A 110 -2.26 -6.83 15.15
C GLY A 110 -1.09 -6.44 14.22
N VAL A 111 -0.24 -7.39 13.84
CA VAL A 111 0.84 -7.14 12.86
C VAL A 111 0.25 -6.80 11.49
N CYS A 112 -0.70 -7.59 11.00
CA CYS A 112 -1.38 -7.37 9.73
C CYS A 112 -2.11 -6.01 9.69
N ASP A 113 -2.77 -5.62 10.77
CA ASP A 113 -3.44 -4.32 10.91
C ASP A 113 -2.44 -3.17 10.88
N SER A 114 -1.28 -3.34 11.51
CA SER A 114 -0.22 -2.33 11.45
C SER A 114 0.28 -2.13 10.01
N ILE A 115 0.36 -3.20 9.22
CA ILE A 115 0.74 -3.15 7.80
C ILE A 115 -0.35 -2.42 7.00
N LEU A 116 -1.62 -2.80 7.21
CA LEU A 116 -2.76 -2.17 6.56
C LEU A 116 -2.83 -0.68 6.89
N TYR A 117 -2.70 -0.30 8.15
CA TYR A 117 -2.73 1.09 8.60
C TYR A 117 -1.62 1.91 7.95
N LYS A 118 -0.39 1.38 7.91
CA LYS A 118 0.72 2.04 7.21
C LYS A 118 0.41 2.25 5.73
N ALA A 119 -0.14 1.24 5.04
CA ALA A 119 -0.54 1.37 3.64
C ALA A 119 -1.63 2.43 3.43
N ILE A 120 -2.68 2.41 4.28
CA ILE A 120 -3.75 3.42 4.27
C ILE A 120 -3.19 4.82 4.50
N SER A 121 -2.33 5.00 5.51
CA SER A 121 -1.71 6.29 5.81
C SER A 121 -0.90 6.83 4.62
N GLY A 122 -0.16 5.97 3.91
CA GLY A 122 0.60 6.34 2.73
C GLY A 122 -0.27 6.79 1.55
N VAL A 123 -1.52 6.30 1.46
CA VAL A 123 -2.50 6.73 0.45
C VAL A 123 -3.20 8.02 0.84
N LEU A 124 -3.57 8.18 2.11
CA LEU A 124 -4.33 9.35 2.57
C LEU A 124 -3.45 10.61 2.69
N MET A 125 -2.17 10.46 3.01
CA MET A 125 -1.26 11.60 3.21
C MET A 125 -1.13 12.50 1.96
N PRO A 126 -0.88 11.98 0.74
CA PRO A 126 -0.87 12.81 -0.46
C PRO A 126 -2.20 13.55 -0.70
N THR A 127 -3.34 12.91 -0.42
CA THR A 127 -4.67 13.53 -0.58
C THR A 127 -4.87 14.68 0.40
N VAL A 128 -4.45 14.53 1.66
CA VAL A 128 -4.48 15.61 2.67
C VAL A 128 -3.54 16.74 2.27
N LEU A 129 -2.33 16.42 1.79
CA LEU A 129 -1.35 17.42 1.38
C LEU A 129 -1.78 18.20 0.13
N GLN A 130 -2.48 17.57 -0.82
CA GLN A 130 -3.04 18.26 -1.99
C GLN A 130 -4.28 19.12 -1.65
N ALA A 131 -4.98 18.80 -0.56
CA ALA A 131 -6.10 19.60 -0.08
C ALA A 131 -5.66 20.89 0.66
N LEU A 132 -4.37 21.02 0.98
CA LEU A 132 -3.81 22.25 1.54
C LEU A 132 -3.49 23.24 0.41
N PRO A 133 -4.04 24.46 0.42
CA PRO A 133 -3.71 25.45 -0.61
C PRO A 133 -2.23 25.87 -0.48
N ASP A 134 -1.56 26.08 -1.62
CA ASP A 134 -0.10 26.32 -1.78
C ASP A 134 0.48 27.38 -0.81
N ARG A 135 -0.35 28.33 -0.38
CA ARG A 135 -0.06 29.38 0.61
C ARG A 135 0.42 28.88 2.00
N TRP A 136 0.18 27.61 2.35
CA TRP A 136 0.65 27.03 3.62
C TRP A 136 1.93 26.19 3.47
N ALA A 137 2.33 25.82 2.25
CA ALA A 137 3.54 25.03 2.00
C ALA A 137 4.83 25.80 2.37
N CYS A 138 4.80 27.13 2.30
CA CYS A 138 5.93 27.99 2.65
C CYS A 138 6.17 28.15 4.16
N PHE A 139 5.25 27.74 5.03
CA PHE A 139 5.43 27.88 6.49
C PHE A 139 6.25 26.74 7.12
N PHE A 140 6.52 25.67 6.37
CA PHE A 140 7.27 24.50 6.82
C PHE A 140 8.62 24.30 6.10
N SER A 141 9.05 25.29 5.31
CA SER A 141 10.35 25.27 4.64
C SER A 141 11.34 26.25 5.27
#